data_AF-A0A1X7VHC6-F1
#
_entry.id   AF-A0A1X7VHC6-F1
#
_cell.length_a   1.000
_cell.length_b   1.000
_cell.length_c   1.000
_cell.angle_alpha   90.00
_cell.angle_beta   90.00
_cell.angle_gamma   90.00
#
_symmetry.space_group_name_H-M   'P 1'
#
loop_
_entity.id
_entity.type
_entity.pdbx_description
1 polymer ?
#
loop_
_entity_poly.entity_id
_entity_poly.type
_entity_poly.pdbx_seq_one_letter_code
_entity_poly.pdbx_strand_id
1 'polypeptide(L)'
;MQHRRFSVKWISSSEEEHHQHLKQIFDRFKEYGVIVNPSKTVGATKKGLCYMVVTDLVTPYRNEGYHVYMDNFYTSSDLYMELKRTGFQACGTIKMIEKTRKRKNIRGTETIKKPRVVEDYNQHMNGVDLSDQMVLYYGYGHRAVKWWKRPFFHFIDLELVNANILYNEGTWKPLPHIKFRIAIVKGLLKGHTYSSRWSS
;
A
#
# COMPACT_ATOMS: atom_id res chain seq x y z
N MET A 1 -26.12 27.39 35.76
CA MET A 1 -25.27 26.25 35.39
C MET A 1 -23.90 26.79 34.98
N GLN A 2 -22.86 26.55 35.80
CA GLN A 2 -21.49 27.00 35.52
C GLN A 2 -20.88 26.14 34.42
N HIS A 3 -20.67 26.71 33.23
CA HIS A 3 -19.84 26.07 32.21
C HIS A 3 -18.37 26.18 32.64
N ARG A 4 -17.82 25.09 33.20
CA ARG A 4 -16.37 24.96 33.42
C ARG A 4 -15.69 24.72 32.07
N ARG A 5 -15.08 25.77 31.50
CA ARG A 5 -14.11 25.64 30.40
C ARG A 5 -12.82 25.06 30.98
N PHE A 6 -12.59 23.76 30.77
CA PHE A 6 -11.30 23.14 31.02
C PHE A 6 -10.44 23.30 29.76
N SER A 7 -9.39 24.11 29.84
CA SER A 7 -8.36 24.17 28.80
C SER A 7 -7.44 22.97 28.96
N VAL A 8 -7.60 21.96 28.10
CA VAL A 8 -6.70 20.81 28.06
C VAL A 8 -5.55 21.16 27.12
N LYS A 9 -4.31 21.13 27.63
CA LYS A 9 -3.11 21.31 26.82
C LYS A 9 -2.90 20.02 26.01
N TRP A 10 -3.34 20.03 24.75
CA TRP A 10 -3.31 18.86 23.84
C TRP A 10 -1.93 18.53 23.26
N ILE A 11 -0.87 19.22 23.69
CA ILE A 11 0.51 19.00 23.26
C ILE A 11 1.31 18.53 24.47
N SER A 12 1.68 17.26 24.46
CA SER A 12 2.63 16.66 25.40
C SER A 12 4.05 16.95 24.93
N SER A 13 4.93 17.31 25.86
CA SER A 13 6.34 17.61 25.55
C SER A 13 7.26 16.40 25.80
N SER A 14 6.73 15.34 26.41
CA SER A 14 7.41 14.07 26.70
C SER A 14 6.50 12.84 26.52
N GLU A 15 7.11 11.66 26.42
CA GLU A 15 6.42 10.37 26.25
C GLU A 15 5.59 10.02 27.49
N GLU A 16 6.07 10.38 28.68
CA GLU A 16 5.40 10.16 29.96
C GLU A 16 4.15 11.04 30.11
N GLU A 17 4.23 12.31 29.71
CA GLU A 17 3.08 13.23 29.68
C GLU A 17 2.01 12.74 28.69
N HIS A 18 2.43 12.21 27.54
CA HIS A 18 1.53 11.68 26.53
C HIS A 18 0.76 10.46 27.04
N HIS A 19 1.44 9.52 27.71
CA HIS A 19 0.79 8.36 28.33
C HIS A 19 -0.21 8.78 29.42
N GLN A 20 0.12 9.77 30.24
CA GLN A 20 -0.80 10.28 31.26
C GLN A 20 -2.04 10.96 30.64
N HIS A 21 -1.85 11.76 29.58
CA HIS A 21 -2.95 12.39 28.86
C HIS A 21 -3.86 11.37 28.18
N LEU A 22 -3.30 10.37 27.50
CA LEU A 22 -4.07 9.30 26.87
C LEU A 22 -4.87 8.51 27.91
N LYS A 23 -4.26 8.18 29.05
CA LYS A 23 -4.96 7.47 30.14
C LYS A 23 -6.18 8.26 30.62
N GLN A 24 -6.02 9.56 30.88
CA GLN A 24 -7.15 10.43 31.27
C GLN A 24 -8.25 10.52 30.21
N ILE A 25 -7.89 10.54 28.93
CA ILE A 25 -8.84 10.58 27.82
C ILE A 25 -9.61 9.27 27.72
N PHE A 26 -8.93 8.13 27.78
CA PHE A 26 -9.57 6.82 27.72
C PHE A 26 -10.47 6.54 28.92
N ASP A 27 -10.11 7.01 30.11
CA ASP A 27 -10.96 6.91 31.30
C ASP A 27 -12.24 7.74 31.14
N ARG A 28 -12.16 8.95 30.59
CA ARG A 28 -13.36 9.74 30.25
C ARG A 28 -14.19 9.10 29.16
N PHE A 29 -13.58 8.53 28.13
CA PHE A 29 -14.34 7.83 27.08
C PHE A 29 -15.15 6.67 27.63
N LYS A 30 -14.61 5.93 28.62
CA LYS A 30 -15.37 4.91 29.35
C LYS A 30 -16.54 5.50 30.15
N GLU A 31 -16.33 6.64 30.83
CA GLU A 31 -17.39 7.33 31.59
C GLU A 31 -18.55 7.76 30.70
N TYR A 32 -18.27 8.21 29.47
CA TYR A 32 -19.28 8.59 28.47
C TYR A 32 -19.79 7.40 27.62
N GLY A 33 -19.46 6.16 27.97
CA GLY A 33 -19.95 4.96 27.28
C GLY A 33 -19.37 4.76 25.87
N VAL A 34 -18.27 5.43 25.53
CA VAL A 34 -17.60 5.31 24.24
C VAL A 34 -16.67 4.09 24.26
N ILE A 35 -17.01 3.06 23.49
CA ILE A 35 -16.19 1.86 23.31
C ILE A 35 -15.18 2.12 22.20
N VAL A 36 -13.90 2.23 22.56
CA VAL A 36 -12.81 2.33 21.58
C VAL A 36 -12.44 0.95 21.08
N ASN A 37 -12.45 0.75 19.76
CA ASN A 37 -12.12 -0.53 19.14
C ASN A 37 -10.61 -0.81 19.22
N PRO A 38 -10.17 -1.86 19.94
CA PRO A 38 -8.75 -2.20 20.09
C PRO A 38 -8.04 -2.46 18.75
N SER A 39 -8.74 -3.01 17.77
CA SER A 39 -8.22 -3.31 16.43
C SER A 39 -7.97 -2.06 15.58
N LYS A 40 -8.57 -0.92 15.96
CA LYS A 40 -8.31 0.39 15.34
C LYS A 40 -7.34 1.25 16.16
N THR A 41 -7.11 0.89 17.42
CA THR A 41 -5.95 1.33 18.19
C THR A 41 -4.84 0.32 17.99
N VAL A 42 -4.41 0.11 16.72
CA VAL A 42 -3.18 -0.62 16.44
C VAL A 42 -2.13 0.04 17.32
N GLY A 43 -1.66 -0.70 18.31
CA GLY A 43 -0.80 -0.19 19.35
C GLY A 43 0.29 0.63 18.71
N ALA A 44 0.48 1.85 19.22
CA ALA A 44 1.64 2.66 18.92
C ALA A 44 2.88 1.86 19.37
N THR A 45 3.31 0.89 18.58
CA THR A 45 4.68 0.42 18.66
C THR A 45 5.54 1.68 18.52
N LYS A 46 6.60 1.81 19.31
CA LYS A 46 7.43 3.04 19.32
C LYS A 46 7.86 3.49 17.92
N LYS A 47 7.90 2.56 16.96
CA LYS A 47 8.33 2.77 15.58
C LYS A 47 7.19 2.98 14.56
N GLY A 48 5.93 2.80 14.95
CA GLY A 48 4.74 3.09 14.14
C GLY A 48 4.35 2.01 13.12
N LEU A 49 3.16 2.19 12.52
CA LEU A 49 2.56 1.23 11.57
C LEU A 49 3.40 1.03 10.31
N CYS A 50 3.94 2.10 9.72
CA CYS A 50 4.76 2.01 8.51
C CYS A 50 6.02 1.16 8.72
N TYR A 51 6.64 1.28 9.89
CA TYR A 51 7.80 0.46 10.24
C TYR A 51 7.43 -1.02 10.24
N MET A 52 6.34 -1.39 10.94
CA MET A 52 5.89 -2.78 11.02
C MET A 52 5.58 -3.37 9.65
N VAL A 53 4.80 -2.65 8.83
CA VAL A 53 4.42 -3.10 7.49
C VAL A 53 5.66 -3.38 6.64
N VAL A 54 6.61 -2.45 6.59
CA VAL A 54 7.82 -2.64 5.78
C VAL A 54 8.65 -3.79 6.34
N THR A 55 8.89 -3.84 7.66
CA THR A 55 9.71 -4.92 8.25
C THR A 55 9.10 -6.29 8.05
N ASP A 56 7.78 -6.43 8.18
CA ASP A 56 7.09 -7.70 8.01
C ASP A 56 7.15 -8.18 6.56
N LEU A 57 7.00 -7.25 5.60
CA LEU A 57 7.09 -7.55 4.17
C LEU A 57 8.50 -7.96 3.73
N VAL A 58 9.56 -7.31 4.26
CA VAL A 58 10.93 -7.60 3.83
C VAL A 58 11.58 -8.75 4.59
N THR A 59 11.09 -9.10 5.78
CA THR A 59 11.72 -10.10 6.65
C THR A 59 12.04 -11.44 5.97
N PRO A 60 11.19 -11.99 5.08
CA PRO A 60 11.49 -13.24 4.39
C PRO A 60 12.73 -13.19 3.48
N TYR A 61 13.15 -12.00 3.04
CA TYR A 61 14.17 -11.81 1.98
C TYR A 61 15.53 -11.33 2.52
N ARG A 62 15.78 -11.49 3.83
CA ARG A 62 16.95 -10.91 4.51
C ARG A 62 18.26 -11.48 3.96
N ASN A 63 19.27 -10.62 3.83
CA ASN A 63 20.62 -10.94 3.36
C ASN A 63 20.73 -11.51 1.93
N GLU A 64 19.68 -11.42 1.12
CA GLU A 64 19.71 -11.80 -0.30
C GLU A 64 20.21 -10.65 -1.21
N GLY A 65 20.56 -9.50 -0.63
CA GLY A 65 21.10 -8.35 -1.36
C GLY A 65 20.05 -7.49 -2.06
N TYR A 66 18.77 -7.60 -1.69
CA TYR A 66 17.71 -6.79 -2.29
C TYR A 66 17.79 -5.30 -1.91
N HIS A 67 17.31 -4.48 -2.84
CA HIS A 67 17.14 -3.04 -2.68
C HIS A 67 15.65 -2.73 -2.51
N VAL A 68 15.29 -2.08 -1.41
CA VAL A 68 13.92 -1.70 -1.07
C VAL A 68 13.67 -0.28 -1.56
N TYR A 69 12.75 -0.13 -2.51
CA TYR A 69 12.28 1.17 -2.97
C TYR A 69 10.93 1.46 -2.31
N MET A 70 10.81 2.59 -1.63
CA MET A 70 9.61 2.93 -0.85
C MET A 70 9.16 4.37 -1.05
N ASP A 71 7.84 4.59 -0.99
CA ASP A 71 7.26 5.92 -1.07
C ASP A 71 7.57 6.73 0.21
N ASN A 72 7.47 8.05 0.12
CA ASN A 72 7.68 8.97 1.22
C ASN A 72 6.80 8.67 2.44
N PHE A 73 5.60 8.11 2.26
CA PHE A 73 4.73 7.70 3.37
C PHE A 73 5.38 6.68 4.31
N TYR A 74 6.28 5.84 3.79
CA TYR A 74 6.95 4.79 4.54
C TYR A 74 8.35 5.22 5.02
N THR A 75 8.79 6.45 4.71
CA THR A 75 10.17 6.90 4.95
C THR A 75 10.37 7.38 6.40
N SER A 76 11.28 6.72 7.13
CA SER A 76 11.71 7.09 8.50
C SER A 76 13.19 6.76 8.70
N SER A 77 13.97 7.64 9.35
CA SER A 77 15.40 7.40 9.62
C SER A 77 15.65 6.09 10.37
N ASP A 78 14.80 5.75 11.34
CA ASP A 78 14.92 4.52 12.14
C ASP A 78 14.67 3.27 11.31
N LEU A 79 13.80 3.36 10.30
CA LEU A 79 13.52 2.26 9.37
C LEU A 79 14.73 2.01 8.46
N TYR A 80 15.36 3.06 7.92
CA TYR A 80 16.53 2.90 7.06
C TYR A 80 17.72 2.30 7.80
N MET A 81 17.95 2.71 9.06
CA MET A 81 18.99 2.12 9.90
C MET A 81 18.73 0.62 10.14
N GLU A 82 17.48 0.24 10.39
CA GLU A 82 17.11 -1.16 10.59
C GLU A 82 17.24 -1.99 9.30
N LEU A 83 16.81 -1.45 8.15
CA LEU A 83 16.96 -2.11 6.85
C LEU A 83 18.43 -2.37 6.54
N LYS A 84 19.30 -1.38 6.77
CA LYS A 84 20.75 -1.54 6.62
C LYS A 84 21.30 -2.61 7.56
N ARG A 85 20.83 -2.66 8.81
CA ARG A 85 21.23 -3.69 9.80
C ARG A 85 20.81 -5.10 9.39
N THR A 86 19.68 -5.22 8.70
CA THR A 86 19.09 -6.49 8.24
C THR A 86 19.56 -6.91 6.85
N GLY A 87 20.52 -6.17 6.26
CA GLY A 87 21.16 -6.52 4.99
C GLY A 87 20.47 -5.96 3.75
N PHE A 88 19.49 -5.07 3.91
CA PHE A 88 18.82 -4.40 2.80
C PHE A 88 19.42 -3.04 2.52
N GLN A 89 19.56 -2.72 1.23
CA GLN A 89 19.72 -1.33 0.80
C GLN A 89 18.33 -0.72 0.62
N ALA A 90 18.16 0.57 0.88
CA ALA A 90 16.85 1.21 0.77
C ALA A 90 16.94 2.60 0.16
N CYS A 91 15.95 2.96 -0.65
CA CYS A 91 15.82 4.27 -1.28
C CYS A 91 14.36 4.75 -1.22
N GLY A 92 14.16 6.03 -1.00
CA GLY A 92 12.85 6.63 -0.89
C GLY A 92 12.90 8.13 -1.02
N THR A 93 11.72 8.73 -1.17
CA THR A 93 11.60 10.18 -1.25
C THR A 93 11.37 10.78 0.13
N ILE A 94 12.05 11.89 0.42
CA ILE A 94 11.80 12.67 1.64
C ILE A 94 11.03 13.93 1.22
N LYS A 95 9.83 14.10 1.74
CA LYS A 95 9.04 15.32 1.55
C LYS A 95 9.65 16.44 2.39
N MET A 96 10.45 17.28 1.76
CA MET A 96 10.93 18.53 2.35
C MET A 96 9.71 19.42 2.67
N ILE A 97 9.47 19.72 3.94
CA ILE A 97 8.48 20.72 4.38
C ILE A 97 9.14 22.10 4.25
N GLU A 98 9.48 22.51 3.03
CA GLU A 98 10.01 23.85 2.76
C GLU A 98 9.22 24.52 1.62
N LYS A 99 8.69 25.71 1.92
CA LYS A 99 7.95 26.60 1.01
C LYS A 99 8.88 27.27 -0.03
N THR A 100 9.69 26.50 -0.74
CA THR A 100 10.61 27.07 -1.74
C THR A 100 9.99 26.94 -3.13
N ARG A 101 9.42 28.06 -3.59
CA ARG A 101 8.80 28.27 -4.91
C ARG A 101 9.62 27.65 -6.05
N LYS A 102 8.94 26.99 -6.99
CA LYS A 102 9.47 26.84 -8.36
C LYS A 102 9.45 28.21 -9.04
N ARG A 103 10.63 28.70 -9.44
CA ARG A 103 10.78 29.82 -10.38
C ARG A 103 10.46 29.29 -11.78
N LYS A 104 9.37 29.77 -12.41
CA LYS A 104 9.16 29.58 -13.85
C LYS A 104 10.16 30.48 -14.58
N ASN A 105 11.08 29.90 -15.33
CA ASN A 105 11.88 30.66 -16.29
C ASN A 105 11.07 30.81 -17.59
N ILE A 106 11.05 32.02 -18.15
CA ILE A 106 10.22 32.41 -19.31
C ILE A 106 10.87 31.94 -20.64
N ARG A 107 12.05 31.27 -20.61
CA ARG A 107 12.92 31.07 -21.79
C ARG A 107 13.29 29.60 -22.09
N GLY A 108 12.29 28.73 -22.21
CA GLY A 108 12.50 27.38 -22.78
C GLY A 108 12.96 26.31 -21.80
N THR A 109 12.81 25.06 -22.23
CA THR A 109 13.03 23.84 -21.44
C THR A 109 14.52 23.51 -21.37
N GLU A 110 15.20 23.87 -20.28
CA GLU A 110 16.55 23.37 -20.01
C GLU A 110 16.48 21.92 -19.50
N THR A 111 17.25 21.02 -20.12
CA THR A 111 17.32 19.60 -19.72
C THR A 111 18.21 19.49 -18.47
N ILE A 112 17.61 19.63 -17.29
CA ILE A 112 18.31 19.38 -16.02
C ILE A 112 18.68 17.89 -15.97
N LYS A 113 19.98 17.58 -15.96
CA LYS A 113 20.49 16.21 -15.80
C LYS A 113 20.05 15.68 -14.42
N LYS A 114 19.13 14.71 -14.42
CA LYS A 114 18.62 14.11 -13.18
C LYS A 114 19.75 13.34 -12.47
N PRO A 115 19.86 13.43 -11.13
CA PRO A 115 20.79 12.60 -10.38
C PRO A 115 20.46 11.11 -10.55
N ARG A 116 21.49 10.25 -10.60
CA ARG A 116 21.32 8.79 -10.79
C ARG A 116 20.39 8.15 -9.75
N VAL A 117 20.47 8.56 -8.48
CA VAL A 117 19.56 8.06 -7.42
C VAL A 117 18.08 8.31 -7.71
N VAL A 118 17.76 9.42 -8.38
CA VAL A 118 16.38 9.77 -8.77
C VAL A 118 15.94 8.91 -9.97
N GLU A 119 16.85 8.61 -10.88
CA GLU A 119 16.60 7.71 -12.01
C GLU A 119 16.37 6.28 -11.53
N ASP A 120 17.26 5.75 -10.69
CA ASP A 120 17.15 4.42 -10.10
C ASP A 120 15.84 4.26 -9.30
N TYR A 121 15.45 5.27 -8.52
CA TYR A 121 14.16 5.28 -7.81
C TYR A 121 12.98 5.23 -8.79
N ASN A 122 12.94 6.11 -9.79
CA ASN A 122 11.83 6.18 -10.74
C ASN A 122 11.69 4.91 -11.58
N GLN A 123 12.78 4.18 -11.83
CA GLN A 123 12.74 2.91 -12.56
C GLN A 123 12.09 1.78 -11.75
N HIS A 124 12.33 1.73 -10.42
CA HIS A 124 11.94 0.59 -9.60
C HIS A 124 10.68 0.81 -8.75
N MET A 125 10.24 2.05 -8.56
CA MET A 125 9.07 2.37 -7.73
C MET A 125 7.71 1.98 -8.32
N ASN A 126 7.59 1.91 -9.65
CA ASN A 126 6.30 1.78 -10.32
C ASN A 126 5.74 0.35 -10.31
N GLY A 127 6.38 -0.60 -9.61
CA GLY A 127 5.97 -2.01 -9.61
C GLY A 127 4.57 -2.23 -9.05
N VAL A 128 4.25 -1.59 -7.92
CA VAL A 128 2.93 -1.68 -7.28
C VAL A 128 1.87 -1.00 -8.16
N ASP A 129 2.16 0.21 -8.63
CA ASP A 129 1.25 0.96 -9.50
C ASP A 129 0.93 0.21 -10.80
N LEU A 130 1.92 -0.46 -11.38
CA LEU A 130 1.73 -1.28 -12.58
C LEU A 130 0.82 -2.48 -12.32
N SER A 131 0.99 -3.15 -11.17
CA SER A 131 0.11 -4.24 -10.76
C SER A 131 -1.33 -3.75 -10.57
N ASP A 132 -1.51 -2.63 -9.86
CA ASP A 132 -2.82 -2.00 -9.66
C ASP A 132 -3.46 -1.62 -10.99
N GLN A 133 -2.67 -1.05 -11.90
CA GLN A 133 -3.11 -0.69 -13.24
C GLN A 133 -3.57 -1.92 -14.04
N MET A 134 -2.83 -3.04 -13.97
CA MET A 134 -3.17 -4.30 -14.64
C MET A 134 -4.48 -4.91 -14.12
N VAL A 135 -4.73 -4.80 -12.81
CA VAL A 135 -6.01 -5.20 -12.20
C VAL A 135 -7.14 -4.28 -12.66
N LEU A 136 -6.92 -2.97 -12.73
CA LEU A 136 -7.95 -2.00 -13.10
C LEU A 136 -8.36 -2.09 -14.59
N TYR A 137 -7.44 -2.44 -15.51
CA TYR A 137 -7.73 -2.53 -16.95
C TYR A 137 -8.89 -3.47 -17.29
N TYR A 138 -8.98 -4.59 -16.58
CA TYR A 138 -10.01 -5.62 -16.81
C TYR A 138 -10.83 -5.90 -15.54
N GLY A 139 -10.78 -4.99 -14.57
CA GLY A 139 -11.37 -5.19 -13.26
C GLY A 139 -12.89 -5.25 -13.29
N TYR A 140 -13.46 -5.87 -12.27
CA TYR A 140 -14.91 -5.98 -12.09
C TYR A 140 -15.61 -4.60 -12.02
N GLY A 141 -16.20 -4.16 -13.15
CA GLY A 141 -16.80 -2.83 -13.33
C GLY A 141 -18.25 -2.66 -12.88
N HIS A 142 -18.85 -3.62 -12.18
CA HIS A 142 -20.25 -3.50 -11.77
C HIS A 142 -20.40 -2.73 -10.46
N ARG A 143 -21.41 -1.84 -10.40
CA ARG A 143 -21.86 -1.20 -9.16
C ARG A 143 -22.37 -2.27 -8.19
N ALA A 144 -21.54 -2.65 -7.22
CA ALA A 144 -21.91 -3.58 -6.18
C ALA A 144 -22.62 -2.86 -5.03
N VAL A 145 -23.87 -3.23 -4.75
CA VAL A 145 -24.64 -2.73 -3.59
C VAL A 145 -24.11 -3.31 -2.27
N LYS A 146 -23.62 -4.56 -2.30
CA LYS A 146 -23.04 -5.24 -1.13
C LYS A 146 -21.53 -5.04 -1.11
N TRP A 147 -21.00 -4.51 0.00
CA TRP A 147 -19.59 -4.12 0.13
C TRP A 147 -18.61 -5.28 -0.12
N TRP A 148 -18.93 -6.50 0.32
CA TRP A 148 -18.06 -7.68 0.24
C TRP A 148 -17.77 -8.15 -1.19
N LYS A 149 -18.62 -7.79 -2.16
CA LYS A 149 -18.40 -8.17 -3.56
C LYS A 149 -17.15 -7.51 -4.13
N ARG A 150 -16.85 -6.27 -3.72
CA ARG A 150 -15.70 -5.51 -4.22
C ARG A 150 -14.36 -6.19 -3.90
N PRO A 151 -14.02 -6.51 -2.62
CA PRO A 151 -12.78 -7.22 -2.33
C PRO A 151 -12.76 -8.62 -2.93
N PHE A 152 -13.89 -9.34 -2.96
CA PHE A 152 -13.95 -10.68 -3.56
C PHE A 152 -13.53 -10.70 -5.03
N PHE A 153 -14.13 -9.85 -5.87
CA PHE A 153 -13.77 -9.80 -7.28
C PHE A 153 -12.37 -9.21 -7.53
N HIS A 154 -11.94 -8.28 -6.68
CA HIS A 154 -10.58 -7.76 -6.72
C HIS A 154 -9.53 -8.86 -6.49
N PHE A 155 -9.76 -9.78 -5.54
CA PHE A 155 -8.86 -10.91 -5.34
C PHE A 155 -8.78 -11.81 -6.58
N ILE A 156 -9.92 -12.11 -7.21
CA ILE A 156 -9.92 -12.89 -8.47
C ILE A 156 -9.15 -12.17 -9.57
N ASP A 157 -9.34 -10.87 -9.72
CA ASP A 157 -8.64 -10.08 -10.72
C ASP A 157 -7.12 -10.06 -10.47
N LEU A 158 -6.70 -9.96 -9.20
CA LEU A 158 -5.30 -10.03 -8.78
C LEU A 158 -4.68 -11.41 -9.03
N GLU A 159 -5.40 -12.49 -8.70
CA GLU A 159 -4.97 -13.86 -8.97
C GLU A 159 -4.78 -14.10 -10.48
N LEU A 160 -5.68 -13.58 -11.32
CA LEU A 160 -5.56 -13.68 -12.78
C LEU A 160 -4.34 -12.95 -13.32
N VAL A 161 -4.00 -11.77 -12.77
CA VAL A 161 -2.78 -11.04 -13.13
C VAL A 161 -1.54 -11.86 -12.73
N ASN A 162 -1.49 -12.35 -11.49
CA ASN A 162 -0.37 -13.16 -10.99
C ASN A 162 -0.19 -14.46 -11.80
N ALA A 163 -1.28 -15.15 -12.12
CA ALA A 163 -1.26 -16.35 -12.95
C ALA A 163 -0.76 -16.05 -14.38
N ASN A 164 -1.10 -14.88 -14.94
CA ASN A 164 -0.61 -14.48 -16.26
C ASN A 164 0.89 -14.19 -16.27
N ILE A 165 1.42 -13.55 -15.22
CA ILE A 165 2.86 -13.32 -15.04
C ILE A 165 3.60 -14.65 -15.01
N LEU A 166 3.19 -15.56 -14.12
CA LEU A 166 3.79 -16.89 -13.99
C LEU A 166 3.69 -17.71 -15.29
N TYR A 167 2.53 -17.67 -15.97
CA TYR A 167 2.37 -18.34 -17.27
C TYR A 167 3.36 -17.81 -18.30
N ASN A 168 3.53 -16.49 -18.39
CA ASN A 168 4.41 -15.84 -19.36
C ASN A 168 5.89 -16.07 -19.07
N GLU A 169 6.28 -16.23 -17.80
CA GLU A 169 7.65 -16.58 -17.41
C GLU A 169 7.99 -18.04 -17.75
N GLY A 170 7.04 -18.96 -17.58
CA GLY A 170 7.25 -20.39 -17.78
C GLY A 170 7.04 -20.89 -19.22
N THR A 171 6.66 -20.02 -20.16
CA THR A 171 6.28 -20.40 -21.53
C THR A 171 7.14 -19.71 -22.58
N TRP A 172 7.37 -20.40 -23.69
CA TRP A 172 7.95 -19.82 -24.91
C TRP A 172 6.94 -18.99 -25.73
N LYS A 173 5.65 -18.99 -25.36
CA LYS A 173 4.54 -18.40 -26.10
C LYS A 173 3.73 -17.52 -25.15
N PRO A 174 4.26 -16.35 -24.76
CA PRO A 174 3.59 -15.48 -23.82
C PRO A 174 2.27 -14.98 -24.41
N LEU A 175 1.27 -14.82 -23.55
CA LEU A 175 -0.04 -14.32 -23.90
C LEU A 175 -0.29 -12.97 -23.22
N PRO A 176 -0.80 -11.96 -23.98
CA PRO A 176 -1.36 -10.77 -23.40
C PRO A 176 -2.48 -11.12 -22.41
N HIS A 177 -2.58 -10.35 -21.31
CA HIS A 177 -3.49 -10.61 -20.21
C HIS A 177 -4.95 -10.87 -20.65
N ILE A 178 -5.47 -10.12 -21.63
CA ILE A 178 -6.81 -10.35 -22.18
C ILE A 178 -6.98 -11.71 -22.88
N LYS A 179 -5.98 -12.14 -23.66
CA LYS A 179 -6.03 -13.44 -24.35
C LYS A 179 -5.94 -14.58 -23.34
N PHE A 180 -5.10 -14.40 -22.30
CA PHE A 180 -5.00 -15.34 -21.19
C PHE A 180 -6.34 -15.49 -20.46
N ARG A 181 -7.00 -14.38 -20.09
CA ARG A 181 -8.34 -14.40 -19.47
C ARG A 181 -9.37 -15.14 -20.32
N ILE A 182 -9.43 -14.86 -21.63
CA ILE A 182 -10.34 -15.56 -22.55
C ILE A 182 -10.05 -17.07 -22.56
N ALA A 183 -8.78 -17.47 -22.56
CA ALA A 183 -8.40 -18.88 -22.53
C ALA A 183 -8.88 -19.58 -21.25
N ILE A 184 -8.71 -18.93 -20.08
CA ILE A 184 -9.21 -19.43 -18.79
C ILE A 184 -10.73 -19.57 -18.82
N VAL A 185 -11.46 -18.53 -19.25
CA VAL A 185 -12.93 -18.58 -19.34
C VAL A 185 -13.40 -19.71 -20.26
N LYS A 186 -12.79 -19.87 -21.44
CA LYS A 186 -13.10 -20.99 -22.35
C LYS A 186 -12.79 -22.34 -21.72
N GLY A 187 -11.69 -22.47 -20.98
CA GLY A 187 -11.33 -23.69 -20.25
C GLY A 187 -12.37 -24.05 -19.18
N LEU A 188 -12.78 -23.07 -18.38
CA LEU A 188 -13.81 -23.25 -17.34
C LEU A 188 -15.17 -23.62 -17.95
N LEU A 189 -15.56 -22.99 -19.06
CA LEU A 189 -16.83 -23.27 -19.72
C LEU A 189 -16.88 -24.67 -20.36
N LYS A 190 -15.77 -25.19 -20.87
CA LYS A 190 -15.72 -26.56 -21.45
C LYS A 190 -16.09 -27.66 -20.44
N GLY A 191 -15.87 -27.44 -19.15
CA GLY A 191 -16.28 -28.38 -18.09
C GLY A 191 -17.76 -28.27 -17.71
N HIS A 192 -18.47 -27.24 -18.17
CA HIS A 192 -19.83 -26.90 -17.77
C HIS A 192 -20.81 -26.73 -18.94
N THR A 193 -20.38 -26.97 -20.18
CA THR A 193 -21.30 -26.98 -21.33
C THR A 193 -22.34 -28.08 -21.15
N TYR A 194 -23.58 -27.63 -21.06
CA TYR A 194 -24.80 -28.32 -20.68
C TYR A 194 -25.01 -29.70 -21.31
N SER A 195 -25.41 -30.64 -20.45
CA SER A 195 -26.27 -31.77 -20.79
C SER A 195 -27.35 -31.32 -21.80
N SER A 196 -27.41 -32.02 -22.92
CA SER A 196 -28.43 -31.95 -23.97
C SER A 196 -29.81 -32.34 -23.43
N ARG A 197 -30.39 -31.52 -22.55
CA ARG A 197 -31.73 -31.73 -21.95
C ARG A 197 -32.78 -30.74 -22.47
N TRP A 198 -32.38 -29.77 -23.29
CA TRP A 198 -33.29 -28.84 -23.97
C TRP A 198 -33.01 -28.88 -25.48
N SER A 199 -33.34 -30.02 -26.07
CA SER A 199 -33.40 -30.24 -27.52
C SER A 199 -34.61 -31.14 -27.76
N SER A 200 -35.80 -30.55 -27.68
CA SER A 200 -37.09 -31.16 -28.05
C SER A 200 -38.02 -30.04 -28.48
#